data_AF-A0A952DYV8-F1
#
_entry.id   AF-A0A952DYV8-F1
#
_cell.length_a   1.000
_cell.length_b   1.000
_cell.length_c   1.000
_cell.angle_alpha   90.00
_cell.angle_beta   90.00
_cell.angle_gamma   90.00
#
_symmetry.space_group_name_H-M   'P 1'
#
loop_
_entity.id
_entity.type
_entity.pdbx_description
1 polymer ?
#
loop_
_entity_poly.entity_id
_entity_poly.type
_entity_poly.pdbx_seq_one_letter_code
_entity_poly.pdbx_strand_id
1 'polypeptide(L)' 'MDKKEELLNAILKVTNNGQTSEDKKRLTCAEAFELAKKYDVEIIEIGRMCNQCNIKICKCQLGCFK' A
#
# COMPACT_ATOMS: atom_id res chain seq x y z
N MET A 1 -1.10 -21.02 -5.47
CA MET A 1 -1.07 -20.45 -4.11
C MET A 1 -0.48 -19.07 -4.25
N ASP A 2 -1.38 -18.13 -4.45
CA ASP A 2 -1.12 -16.89 -5.15
C ASP A 2 -0.67 -15.85 -4.12
N LYS A 3 0.65 -15.75 -3.89
CA LYS A 3 1.29 -14.75 -3.00
C LYS A 3 0.74 -13.33 -3.19
N LYS A 4 0.28 -13.04 -4.42
CA LYS A 4 -0.35 -11.79 -4.82
C LYS A 4 -1.62 -11.50 -4.02
N GLU A 5 -2.46 -12.51 -3.75
CA GLU A 5 -3.72 -12.33 -3.04
C GLU A 5 -3.51 -12.04 -1.55
N GLU A 6 -2.50 -12.66 -0.92
CA GLU A 6 -2.11 -12.36 0.46
C GLU A 6 -1.60 -10.92 0.60
N LEU A 7 -0.76 -10.48 -0.34
CA LEU A 7 -0.26 -9.11 -0.38
C LEU A 7 -1.40 -8.09 -0.58
N LEU A 8 -2.37 -8.41 -1.45
CA LEU A 8 -3.55 -7.58 -1.71
C LEU A 8 -4.42 -7.44 -0.45
N ASN A 9 -4.68 -8.56 0.24
CA ASN A 9 -5.39 -8.58 1.51
C ASN A 9 -4.64 -7.77 2.59
N ALA A 10 -3.32 -7.84 2.61
CA ALA A 10 -2.50 -7.05 3.51
C ALA A 10 -2.66 -5.56 3.26
N ILE A 11 -2.51 -5.11 2.01
CA ILE A 11 -2.68 -3.72 1.60
C ILE A 11 -4.08 -3.20 2.00
N LEU A 12 -5.14 -3.98 1.73
CA LEU A 12 -6.52 -3.64 2.11
C LEU A 12 -6.70 -3.52 3.63
N LYS A 13 -6.07 -4.40 4.40
CA LYS A 13 -6.09 -4.34 5.87
C LYS A 13 -5.47 -3.05 6.39
N VAL A 14 -4.36 -2.62 5.80
CA VAL A 14 -3.65 -1.41 6.22
C VAL A 14 -4.41 -0.12 5.88
N THR A 15 -5.05 -0.05 4.72
CA THR A 15 -5.83 1.13 4.30
C THR A 15 -6.98 1.50 5.24
N ASN A 16 -7.44 0.59 6.12
CA ASN A 16 -8.52 0.84 7.06
C ASN A 16 -8.07 1.48 8.39
N ASN A 17 -6.76 1.56 8.67
CA ASN A 17 -6.24 2.02 9.97
C ASN A 17 -5.89 3.52 10.02
N GLY A 18 -5.93 4.24 8.90
CA GLY A 18 -5.41 5.62 8.81
C GLY A 18 -6.29 6.57 8.01
N GLN A 19 -7.21 7.22 8.72
CA GLN A 19 -7.98 8.44 8.38
C GLN A 19 -9.47 8.27 7.98
N THR A 20 -10.26 8.86 8.87
CA THR A 20 -11.56 9.50 8.77
C THR A 20 -11.90 10.11 7.40
N SER A 21 -13.17 9.92 7.02
CA SER A 21 -13.94 10.63 5.98
C SER A 21 -13.71 10.20 4.51
N GLU A 22 -14.65 9.34 4.07
CA GLU A 22 -15.16 9.17 2.69
C GLU A 22 -14.19 8.61 1.61
N ASP A 23 -14.40 7.33 1.32
CA ASP A 23 -14.28 6.67 0.01
C ASP A 23 -12.94 6.68 -0.74
N LYS A 24 -11.80 6.98 -0.09
CA LYS A 24 -10.49 6.91 -0.75
C LYS A 24 -9.53 5.99 0.00
N LYS A 25 -9.32 4.79 -0.55
CA LYS A 25 -8.24 3.88 -0.12
C LYS A 25 -6.90 4.59 -0.33
N ARG A 26 -6.24 5.00 0.75
CA ARG A 26 -4.93 5.66 0.73
C ARG A 26 -3.95 4.85 1.56
N LEU A 27 -2.79 4.57 0.97
CA LEU A 27 -1.70 3.87 1.63
C LEU A 27 -0.58 4.88 1.88
N THR A 28 0.07 4.84 3.04
CA THR A 28 1.27 5.67 3.20
C THR A 28 2.47 4.97 2.57
N CYS A 29 3.48 5.74 2.15
CA CYS A 29 4.71 5.14 1.65
C CYS A 29 5.40 4.28 2.72
N ALA A 30 5.35 4.68 3.99
CA ALA A 30 5.88 3.88 5.10
C ALA A 30 5.20 2.50 5.16
N GLU A 31 3.87 2.45 5.16
CA GLU A 31 3.11 1.20 5.14
C GLU A 31 3.44 0.34 3.91
N ALA A 32 3.59 0.96 2.73
CA ALA A 32 3.97 0.25 1.51
C ALA A 32 5.36 -0.43 1.66
N PHE A 33 6.32 0.27 2.28
CA PHE A 33 7.64 -0.28 2.55
C PHE A 33 7.64 -1.37 3.62
N GLU A 34 6.81 -1.24 4.66
CA GLU A 34 6.65 -2.29 5.68
C GLU A 34 6.06 -3.56 5.07
N LEU A 35 5.03 -3.42 4.21
CA LEU A 35 4.47 -4.54 3.46
C LEU A 35 5.51 -5.16 2.52
N ALA A 36 6.31 -4.35 1.81
CA ALA A 36 7.36 -4.85 0.92
C ALA A 36 8.34 -5.75 1.68
N LYS A 37 8.81 -5.29 2.84
CA LYS A 37 9.73 -6.05 3.70
C LYS A 37 9.07 -7.28 4.31
N LYS A 38 7.81 -7.17 4.72
CA LYS A 38 7.08 -8.27 5.38
C LYS A 38 6.79 -9.44 4.44
N TYR A 39 6.48 -9.13 3.19
CA TYR A 39 6.16 -10.13 2.17
C TYR A 39 7.37 -10.52 1.31
N ASP A 40 8.54 -9.93 1.57
CA ASP A 40 9.77 -10.09 0.77
C ASP A 40 9.51 -9.83 -0.72
N VAL A 41 8.82 -8.72 -1.01
CA VAL A 41 8.46 -8.29 -2.36
C VAL A 41 9.02 -6.92 -2.66
N GLU A 42 9.22 -6.63 -3.94
CA GLU A 42 9.68 -5.32 -4.36
C GLU A 42 8.59 -4.26 -4.15
N ILE A 43 9.00 -3.06 -3.72
CA ILE A 43 8.08 -1.91 -3.55
C ILE A 43 7.36 -1.56 -4.86
N ILE A 44 7.98 -1.84 -6.02
CA ILE A 44 7.37 -1.64 -7.33
C ILE A 44 6.17 -2.56 -7.56
N GLU A 45 6.20 -3.78 -7.02
CA GLU A 45 5.09 -4.73 -7.09
C GLU A 45 3.92 -4.20 -6.26
N ILE A 46 4.18 -3.72 -5.06
CA ILE A 46 3.17 -3.06 -4.22
C ILE A 46 2.60 -1.82 -4.89
N GLY A 47 3.44 -0.99 -5.51
CA GLY A 47 3.02 0.17 -6.28
C GLY A 47 2.10 -0.20 -7.45
N ARG A 48 2.44 -1.25 -8.21
CA ARG A 48 1.58 -1.79 -9.29
C ARG A 48 0.25 -2.26 -8.75
N MET A 49 0.25 -3.01 -7.64
CA MET A 49 -0.99 -3.51 -7.02
C MET A 49 -1.86 -2.37 -6.50
N CYS A 50 -1.25 -1.39 -5.83
CA CYS A 50 -1.96 -0.18 -5.39
C CYS A 50 -2.59 0.54 -6.58
N ASN A 51 -1.85 0.71 -7.68
CA ASN A 51 -2.35 1.33 -8.90
C ASN A 51 -3.53 0.55 -9.51
N GLN A 52 -3.45 -0.79 -9.58
CA GLN A 52 -4.56 -1.63 -10.04
C GLN A 52 -5.80 -1.52 -9.13
N CYS A 53 -5.59 -1.44 -7.82
CA CYS A 53 -6.66 -1.32 -6.83
C CYS A 53 -7.16 0.12 -6.61
N ASN A 54 -6.71 1.10 -7.42
CA ASN A 54 -7.02 2.52 -7.27
C ASN A 54 -6.67 3.08 -5.88
N ILE A 55 -5.63 2.53 -5.26
CA ILE A 55 -5.11 2.95 -3.95
C ILE A 55 -4.05 4.02 -4.20
N LYS A 56 -4.27 5.21 -3.66
CA LYS A 56 -3.28 6.30 -3.77
C LYS A 56 -2.23 6.17 -2.67
N ILE A 57 -0.97 6.16 -3.06
CA ILE A 57 0.13 6.27 -2.12
C ILE A 57 0.30 7.74 -1.74
N CYS A 58 0.21 8.06 -0.46
CA CYS A 58 0.37 9.40 0.10
C CYS A 58 1.51 9.41 1.14
N LYS A 59 1.95 10.61 1.57
CA LYS A 59 3.01 10.78 2.58
C LYS A 59 4.26 9.94 2.28
N CYS A 60 5.04 10.36 1.28
CA CYS A 60 6.30 9.71 0.96
C CYS A 60 7.30 9.86 2.12
N GLN A 61 7.76 8.74 2.70
CA GLN A 61 8.74 8.77 3.79
C GLN A 61 10.11 9.30 3.31
N LEU A 62 10.40 9.17 2.01
CA LEU A 62 11.59 9.72 1.36
C LEU A 62 11.43 11.20 0.96
N GLY A 63 10.27 11.82 1.22
CA GLY A 63 10.00 13.20 0.83
C GLY A 63 9.76 13.41 -0.67
N CYS A 64 9.67 12.34 -1.49
CA CYS A 64 9.55 12.45 -2.95
C CYS A 64 8.18 12.94 -3.45
N PHE A 65 7.14 12.89 -2.63
CA PHE A 65 5.79 13.31 -3.03
C PHE A 65 5.20 14.25 -1.96
N LYS A 66 4.99 15.51 -2.35
CA LYS A 66 4.17 16.50 -1.62
C LYS A 66 2.71 16.34 -2.03
#